data_AF-A0A382W0X7-F1
#
_entry.id   AF-A0A382W0X7-F1
#
_cell.length_a   1.000
_cell.length_b   1.000
_cell.length_c   1.000
_cell.angle_alpha   90.00
_cell.angle_beta   90.00
_cell.angle_gamma   90.00
#
_symmetry.space_group_name_H-M   'P 1'
#
loop_
_entity.id
_entity.type
_entity.pdbx_description
1 polymer ?
#
loop_
_entity_poly.entity_id
_entity_poly.type
_entity_poly.pdbx_seq_one_letter_code
_entity_poly.pdbx_strand_id
1 'polypeptide(L)'
;QHLADWKFVKFQIEDVGKGEPVLYFINTKTHRGHPMFMRQIGIQRGDGSMRGVLVYRPLKKSPNGQPGMFTFEYEPNDRYPFERIKLSYEMLTKHMPYLKGKLGYYPMPRARSVYFDEKDLYDAAEFPVVLDEDLESDIGFLPLNTQESYGRLRLIKTDELPSSRDIVIYKMLPNEMPRVAGVITAMRQTPLSHVNLRAIQDSVPNAFITGAAENKEITSLIGKFVYYKVTTNGYELREASADEVDKHFAAIRPAKVQTPKRDLSVKEIKPLDKIGFEDSA
;
A
#
# COMPACT_ATOMS: atom_id res chain seq x y z
N GLN A 1 1.40 -3.09 22.51
CA GLN A 1 0.53 -2.51 21.47
C GLN A 1 1.21 -2.25 20.13
N HIS A 2 2.55 -2.41 20.00
CA HIS A 2 3.33 -1.89 18.85
C HIS A 2 3.04 -2.53 17.46
N LEU A 3 2.32 -3.66 17.36
CA LEU A 3 2.15 -4.40 16.09
C LEU A 3 0.71 -4.89 15.84
N ALA A 4 -0.28 -4.43 16.63
CA ALA A 4 -1.61 -5.05 16.65
C ALA A 4 -2.34 -5.05 15.29
N ASP A 5 -2.02 -4.08 14.42
CA ASP A 5 -2.66 -3.92 13.10
C ASP A 5 -1.71 -4.16 11.91
N TRP A 6 -0.49 -4.63 12.18
CA TRP A 6 0.54 -4.78 11.16
C TRP A 6 0.59 -6.20 10.61
N LYS A 7 0.80 -6.32 9.30
CA LYS A 7 1.10 -7.61 8.67
C LYS A 7 2.57 -7.92 8.93
N PHE A 8 2.85 -9.00 9.66
CA PHE A 8 4.20 -9.40 9.99
C PHE A 8 4.42 -10.91 9.88
N VAL A 9 5.67 -11.30 9.68
CA VAL A 9 6.12 -12.70 9.66
C VAL A 9 7.29 -12.82 10.63
N LYS A 10 7.19 -13.71 11.63
CA LYS A 10 8.33 -13.98 12.51
C LYS A 10 9.35 -14.85 11.79
N PHE A 11 10.62 -14.58 12.00
CA PHE A 11 11.71 -15.40 11.48
C PHE A 11 12.76 -15.66 12.56
N GLN A 12 13.50 -16.75 12.40
CA GLN A 12 14.56 -17.13 13.32
C GLN A 12 15.74 -17.68 12.51
N ILE A 13 16.95 -17.21 12.79
CA ILE A 13 18.19 -17.69 12.19
C ILE A 13 18.97 -18.42 13.28
N GLU A 14 19.26 -19.69 13.04
CA GLU A 14 20.04 -20.54 13.93
C GLU A 14 21.43 -20.81 13.38
N ASP A 15 22.30 -21.38 14.23
CA ASP A 15 23.62 -21.91 13.84
C ASP A 15 24.57 -20.88 13.20
N VAL A 16 24.31 -19.58 13.41
CA VAL A 16 25.15 -18.47 12.93
C VAL A 16 26.59 -18.60 13.43
N GLY A 17 26.78 -18.93 14.72
CA GLY A 17 28.10 -19.12 15.30
C GLY A 17 28.85 -20.37 14.83
N LYS A 18 28.16 -21.31 14.18
CA LYS A 18 28.74 -22.55 13.64
C LYS A 18 29.13 -22.44 12.17
N GLY A 19 28.81 -21.32 11.51
CA GLY A 19 29.06 -21.11 10.08
C GLY A 19 28.05 -21.79 9.15
N GLU A 20 26.99 -22.42 9.69
CA GLU A 20 25.96 -23.13 8.92
C GLU A 20 24.57 -22.54 9.19
N PRO A 21 24.30 -21.26 8.86
CA PRO A 21 23.11 -20.59 9.32
C PRO A 21 21.84 -21.16 8.67
N VAL A 22 20.81 -21.39 9.49
CA VAL A 22 19.51 -21.92 9.04
C VAL A 22 18.41 -20.91 9.32
N LEU A 23 17.68 -20.50 8.28
CA LEU A 23 16.55 -19.56 8.38
C LEU A 23 15.21 -20.31 8.47
N TYR A 24 14.43 -19.98 9.49
CA TYR A 24 13.06 -20.42 9.68
C TYR A 24 12.08 -19.26 9.55
N PHE A 25 11.00 -19.45 8.79
CA PHE A 25 9.82 -18.60 8.82
C PHE A 25 8.74 -19.25 9.69
N ILE A 26 8.17 -18.48 10.62
CA ILE A 26 7.27 -19.02 11.63
C ILE A 26 5.83 -18.66 11.29
N ASN A 27 5.00 -19.68 11.11
CA ASN A 27 3.55 -19.52 11.01
C ASN A 27 2.97 -19.19 12.40
N THR A 28 2.67 -17.91 12.63
CA THR A 28 2.16 -17.43 13.92
C THR A 28 0.71 -17.83 14.20
N LYS A 29 -0.02 -18.35 13.20
CA LYS A 29 -1.34 -18.95 13.39
C LYS A 29 -1.24 -20.31 14.12
N THR A 30 -0.16 -21.06 13.88
CA THR A 30 0.06 -22.38 14.50
C THR A 30 0.96 -22.31 15.72
N HIS A 31 2.00 -21.45 15.70
CA HIS A 31 2.93 -21.28 16.81
C HIS A 31 2.88 -19.83 17.32
N ARG A 32 2.32 -19.63 18.52
CA ARG A 32 2.21 -18.29 19.14
C ARG A 32 3.59 -17.77 19.60
N GLY A 33 4.43 -17.37 18.66
CA GLY A 33 5.75 -16.77 18.87
C GLY A 33 6.92 -17.75 18.92
N HIS A 34 8.13 -17.18 19.03
CA HIS A 34 9.40 -17.91 19.05
C HIS A 34 9.43 -19.06 20.08
N PRO A 35 9.03 -18.88 21.36
CA PRO A 35 9.13 -19.97 22.33
C PRO A 35 8.31 -21.21 21.98
N MET A 36 7.10 -21.01 21.43
CA MET A 36 6.21 -22.10 21.03
C MET A 36 6.75 -22.85 19.81
N PHE A 37 7.31 -22.12 18.85
CA PHE A 37 7.94 -22.68 17.66
C PHE A 37 9.18 -23.51 18.05
N MET A 38 10.10 -22.92 18.81
CA MET A 38 11.34 -23.55 19.25
C MET A 38 11.08 -24.88 19.98
N ARG A 39 10.09 -24.91 20.90
CA ARG A 39 9.70 -26.13 21.59
C ARG A 39 9.20 -27.23 20.64
N GLN A 40 8.46 -26.85 19.60
CA GLN A 40 7.89 -27.82 18.66
C GLN A 40 8.97 -28.51 17.82
N ILE A 41 10.01 -27.76 17.42
CA ILE A 41 11.06 -28.27 16.54
C ILE A 41 12.36 -28.64 17.27
N GLY A 42 12.36 -28.61 18.60
CA GLY A 42 13.49 -29.05 19.42
C GLY A 42 14.68 -28.08 19.45
N ILE A 43 14.49 -26.80 19.09
CA ILE A 43 15.54 -25.78 19.21
C ILE A 43 15.61 -25.30 20.65
N GLN A 44 16.80 -25.38 21.25
CA GLN A 44 17.08 -24.77 22.54
C GLN A 44 17.58 -23.33 22.37
N ARG A 45 17.38 -22.50 23.41
CA ARG A 45 18.03 -21.18 23.44
C ARG A 45 19.53 -21.39 23.52
N GLY A 46 20.27 -20.85 22.56
CA GLY A 46 21.73 -20.92 22.51
C GLY A 46 22.34 -19.63 21.98
N ASP A 47 23.66 -19.53 22.15
CA ASP A 47 24.45 -18.47 21.52
C ASP A 47 24.41 -18.65 19.98
N GLY A 48 24.15 -17.57 19.26
CA GLY A 48 24.00 -17.58 17.80
C GLY A 48 22.56 -17.67 17.26
N SER A 49 21.54 -17.78 18.12
CA SER A 49 20.13 -17.67 17.70
C SER A 49 19.73 -16.20 17.52
N MET A 50 19.22 -15.85 16.33
CA MET A 50 18.75 -14.51 16.02
C MET A 50 17.25 -14.54 15.73
N ARG A 51 16.46 -13.86 16.57
CA ARG A 51 15.00 -13.98 16.59
C ARG A 51 14.37 -12.67 16.18
N GLY A 52 13.89 -12.60 14.94
CA GLY A 52 13.39 -11.37 14.35
C GLY A 52 11.94 -11.42 13.92
N VAL A 53 11.50 -10.30 13.36
CA VAL A 53 10.21 -10.13 12.71
C VAL A 53 10.40 -9.33 11.43
N LEU A 54 9.80 -9.80 10.34
CA LEU A 54 9.55 -9.03 9.14
C LEU A 54 8.24 -8.27 9.32
N VAL A 55 8.27 -6.97 9.10
CA VAL A 55 7.13 -6.08 9.24
C VAL A 55 6.86 -5.43 7.90
N TYR A 56 5.61 -5.49 7.43
CA TYR A 56 5.19 -4.73 6.26
C TYR A 56 4.81 -3.30 6.66
N ARG A 57 5.47 -2.33 6.02
CA ARG A 57 5.28 -0.88 6.15
C ARG A 57 4.55 -0.37 4.91
N PRO A 58 3.20 -0.42 4.88
CA PRO A 58 2.44 -0.17 3.64
C PRO A 58 2.59 1.25 3.12
N LEU A 59 2.69 2.23 4.03
CA LEU A 59 2.76 3.64 3.65
C LEU A 59 4.13 4.03 3.10
N LYS A 60 5.21 3.31 3.42
CA LYS A 60 6.58 3.70 3.07
C LYS A 60 6.94 3.24 1.65
N LYS A 61 7.68 4.07 0.91
CA LYS A 61 8.26 3.71 -0.39
C LYS A 61 9.43 2.74 -0.16
N SER A 62 9.47 1.65 -0.94
CA SER A 62 10.58 0.70 -0.89
C SER A 62 11.86 1.25 -1.53
N PRO A 63 13.01 0.62 -1.26
CA PRO A 63 14.30 1.02 -1.84
C PRO A 63 14.34 1.01 -3.38
N ASN A 64 13.61 0.09 -4.02
CA ASN A 64 13.44 0.05 -5.48
C ASN A 64 12.39 1.05 -6.02
N GLY A 65 11.88 1.92 -5.16
CA GLY A 65 10.96 3.00 -5.49
C GLY A 65 9.48 2.62 -5.63
N GLN A 66 9.12 1.38 -5.34
CA GLN A 66 7.74 0.88 -5.36
C GLN A 66 6.96 1.26 -4.07
N PRO A 67 5.62 1.22 -4.08
CA PRO A 67 4.83 1.38 -2.87
C PRO A 67 4.98 0.20 -1.92
N GLY A 68 5.09 0.49 -0.61
CA GLY A 68 5.19 -0.49 0.45
C GLY A 68 6.61 -1.04 0.63
N MET A 69 7.10 -1.02 1.87
CA MET A 69 8.41 -1.52 2.25
C MET A 69 8.29 -2.64 3.29
N PHE A 70 9.29 -3.52 3.36
CA PHE A 70 9.48 -4.45 4.47
C PHE A 70 10.65 -3.99 5.33
N THR A 71 10.49 -4.09 6.64
CA THR A 71 11.59 -3.96 7.60
C THR A 71 11.81 -5.29 8.28
N PHE A 72 13.06 -5.66 8.55
CA PHE A 72 13.37 -6.69 9.54
C PHE A 72 13.89 -6.06 10.82
N GLU A 73 13.43 -6.57 11.94
CA GLU A 73 13.62 -5.98 13.26
C GLU A 73 13.80 -7.10 14.29
N TYR A 74 14.57 -6.84 15.33
CA TYR A 74 14.86 -7.80 16.41
C TYR A 74 14.10 -7.46 17.69
N GLU A 75 14.22 -8.28 18.74
CA GLU A 75 13.65 -7.94 20.04
C GLU A 75 14.26 -6.61 20.55
N PRO A 76 13.52 -5.77 21.30
CA PRO A 76 14.01 -4.46 21.74
C PRO A 76 15.34 -4.46 22.50
N ASN A 77 15.69 -5.61 23.11
CA ASN A 77 16.92 -5.79 23.86
C ASN A 77 18.07 -6.42 23.07
N ASP A 78 17.78 -6.94 21.88
CA ASP A 78 18.78 -7.57 21.02
C ASP A 78 19.65 -6.49 20.36
N ARG A 79 20.93 -6.80 20.22
CA ARG A 79 21.92 -5.98 19.51
C ARG A 79 22.92 -6.92 18.86
N TYR A 80 23.10 -6.76 17.56
CA TYR A 80 24.01 -7.58 16.78
C TYR A 80 24.96 -6.66 16.00
N PRO A 81 26.24 -7.05 15.83
CA PRO A 81 27.16 -6.33 14.97
C PRO A 81 26.69 -6.39 13.50
N PHE A 82 27.16 -5.45 12.69
CA PHE A 82 26.84 -5.29 11.28
C PHE A 82 26.84 -6.60 10.50
N GLU A 83 27.87 -7.44 10.67
CA GLU A 83 27.99 -8.71 9.93
C GLU A 83 26.80 -9.66 10.14
N ARG A 84 26.23 -9.68 11.35
CA ARG A 84 25.03 -10.49 11.63
C ARG A 84 23.77 -9.88 10.99
N ILE A 85 23.67 -8.56 10.96
CA ILE A 85 22.58 -7.85 10.29
C ILE A 85 22.63 -8.06 8.78
N LYS A 86 23.82 -7.95 8.19
CA LYS A 86 24.08 -8.24 6.78
C LYS A 86 23.72 -9.68 6.42
N LEU A 87 24.18 -10.66 7.20
CA LEU A 87 23.80 -12.07 7.03
C LEU A 87 22.27 -12.25 7.01
N SER A 88 21.58 -11.57 7.92
CA SER A 88 20.12 -11.64 8.00
C SER A 88 19.45 -11.12 6.73
N TYR A 89 19.89 -9.95 6.25
CA TYR A 89 19.39 -9.38 5.00
C TYR A 89 19.61 -10.31 3.81
N GLU A 90 20.81 -10.87 3.67
CA GLU A 90 21.17 -11.80 2.59
C GLU A 90 20.32 -13.08 2.64
N MET A 91 20.16 -13.70 3.82
CA MET A 91 19.35 -14.90 3.96
C MET A 91 17.87 -14.63 3.67
N LEU A 92 17.32 -13.53 4.17
CA LEU A 92 15.92 -13.16 3.94
C LEU A 92 15.65 -12.92 2.45
N THR A 93 16.51 -12.16 1.77
CA THR A 93 16.35 -11.87 0.34
C THR A 93 16.64 -13.06 -0.56
N LYS A 94 17.52 -13.98 -0.14
CA LYS A 94 17.80 -15.25 -0.83
C LYS A 94 16.61 -16.21 -0.76
N HIS A 95 16.03 -16.40 0.42
CA HIS A 95 14.97 -17.39 0.65
C HIS A 95 13.55 -16.83 0.50
N MET A 96 13.38 -15.51 0.47
CA MET A 96 12.15 -14.83 0.07
C MET A 96 12.47 -13.77 -1.00
N PRO A 97 12.62 -14.16 -2.28
CA PRO A 97 13.04 -13.25 -3.36
C PRO A 97 12.15 -12.01 -3.54
N TYR A 98 10.89 -12.05 -3.11
CA TYR A 98 9.97 -10.91 -3.12
C TYR A 98 10.48 -9.71 -2.29
N LEU A 99 11.37 -9.94 -1.33
CA LEU A 99 11.98 -8.91 -0.49
C LEU A 99 13.09 -8.11 -1.21
N LYS A 100 13.61 -8.59 -2.34
CA LYS A 100 14.71 -7.93 -3.06
C LYS A 100 14.31 -6.53 -3.52
N GLY A 101 15.09 -5.53 -3.10
CA GLY A 101 14.80 -4.11 -3.35
C GLY A 101 13.59 -3.57 -2.58
N LYS A 102 13.01 -4.36 -1.66
CA LYS A 102 11.88 -3.97 -0.81
C LYS A 102 12.17 -4.04 0.68
N LEU A 103 13.33 -4.56 1.08
CA LEU A 103 13.71 -4.81 2.47
C LEU A 103 14.71 -3.77 2.97
N GLY A 104 14.55 -3.33 4.21
CA GLY A 104 15.55 -2.58 4.98
C GLY A 104 15.63 -3.06 6.43
N TYR A 105 16.64 -2.59 7.14
CA TYR A 105 16.84 -2.88 8.56
C TYR A 105 16.24 -1.76 9.43
N TYR A 106 15.45 -2.12 10.44
CA TYR A 106 14.97 -1.15 11.44
C TYR A 106 15.60 -1.45 12.81
N PRO A 107 16.56 -0.63 13.28
CA PRO A 107 17.24 -0.85 14.55
C PRO A 107 16.35 -0.43 15.72
N MET A 108 15.96 -1.43 16.52
CA MET A 108 15.28 -1.18 17.80
C MET A 108 16.16 -0.33 18.74
N PRO A 109 15.58 0.35 19.75
CA PRO A 109 16.29 1.36 20.53
C PRO A 109 17.67 0.96 21.07
N ARG A 110 17.86 -0.28 21.56
CA ARG A 110 19.17 -0.75 22.06
C ARG A 110 20.18 -1.10 20.97
N ALA A 111 19.72 -1.41 19.76
CA ALA A 111 20.59 -1.67 18.61
C ALA A 111 21.06 -0.37 17.94
N ARG A 112 20.44 0.79 18.26
CA ARG A 112 20.82 2.08 17.66
C ARG A 112 22.24 2.50 17.96
N SER A 113 22.73 2.30 19.18
CA SER A 113 24.12 2.66 19.50
C SER A 113 25.09 1.88 18.61
N VAL A 114 24.87 0.57 18.46
CA VAL A 114 25.70 -0.28 17.57
C VAL A 114 25.61 0.18 16.12
N TYR A 115 24.40 0.51 15.64
CA TYR A 115 24.23 1.09 14.31
C TYR A 115 25.05 2.37 14.10
N PHE A 116 25.01 3.31 15.06
CA PHE A 116 25.76 4.56 14.95
C PHE A 116 27.27 4.38 15.12
N ASP A 117 27.71 3.44 15.96
CA ASP A 117 29.12 3.08 16.13
C ASP A 117 29.70 2.45 14.85
N GLU A 118 28.88 1.71 14.09
CA GLU A 118 29.26 1.01 12.86
C GLU A 118 28.71 1.69 11.60
N LYS A 119 28.36 2.98 11.67
CA LYS A 119 27.60 3.68 10.62
C LYS A 119 28.24 3.58 9.22
N ASP A 120 29.56 3.70 9.13
CA ASP A 120 30.29 3.63 7.86
C ASP A 120 30.07 2.29 7.13
N LEU A 121 29.90 1.19 7.86
CA LEU A 121 29.59 -0.12 7.28
C LEU A 121 28.17 -0.16 6.70
N TYR A 122 27.21 0.46 7.39
CA TYR A 122 25.83 0.56 6.92
C TYR A 122 25.69 1.51 5.73
N ASP A 123 26.43 2.62 5.72
CA ASP A 123 26.42 3.57 4.60
C ASP A 123 26.99 2.94 3.31
N ALA A 124 27.92 1.97 3.45
CA ALA A 124 28.47 1.19 2.34
C ALA A 124 27.62 -0.06 1.97
N ALA A 125 26.58 -0.38 2.73
CA ALA A 125 25.78 -1.59 2.52
C ALA A 125 24.74 -1.42 1.40
N GLU A 126 24.37 -2.54 0.77
CA GLU A 126 23.34 -2.55 -0.30
C GLU A 126 21.90 -2.39 0.23
N PHE A 127 21.70 -2.43 1.55
CA PHE A 127 20.39 -2.36 2.17
C PHE A 127 20.27 -1.10 3.04
N PRO A 128 19.11 -0.42 3.01
CA PRO A 128 18.92 0.77 3.81
C PRO A 128 18.60 0.45 5.26
N VAL A 129 18.96 1.39 6.12
CA VAL A 129 18.51 1.47 7.51
C VAL A 129 17.32 2.44 7.57
N VAL A 130 16.27 2.06 8.28
CA VAL A 130 15.05 2.86 8.48
C VAL A 130 14.98 3.24 9.95
N LEU A 131 15.02 4.54 10.25
CA LEU A 131 14.83 5.07 11.60
C LEU A 131 13.39 5.56 11.81
N ASP A 132 13.07 6.05 13.02
CA ASP A 132 11.73 6.54 13.34
C ASP A 132 11.35 7.72 12.45
N GLU A 133 12.31 8.63 12.24
CA GLU A 133 12.18 9.82 11.43
C GLU A 133 11.92 9.47 9.95
N ASP A 134 12.40 8.31 9.50
CA ASP A 134 12.20 7.83 8.15
C ASP A 134 10.82 7.19 7.95
N LEU A 135 10.14 6.74 9.01
CA LEU A 135 8.83 6.09 8.87
C LEU A 135 7.74 7.04 8.36
N GLU A 136 7.91 8.35 8.61
CA GLU A 136 6.97 9.39 8.20
C GLU A 136 7.36 10.07 6.88
N SER A 137 8.60 9.86 6.41
CA SER A 137 9.11 10.37 5.13
C SER A 137 8.87 9.39 3.97
N ASP A 138 9.05 9.83 2.71
CA ASP A 138 8.93 9.00 1.50
C ASP A 138 7.71 8.07 1.44
N ILE A 139 6.51 8.64 1.66
CA ILE A 139 5.27 7.88 1.54
C ILE A 139 5.16 7.32 0.12
N GLY A 140 5.09 5.99 0.00
CA GLY A 140 4.87 5.24 -1.23
C GLY A 140 3.39 4.99 -1.51
N PHE A 141 2.56 4.96 -0.46
CA PHE A 141 1.12 4.72 -0.54
C PHE A 141 0.36 5.54 0.50
N LEU A 142 -0.76 6.14 0.12
CA LEU A 142 -1.65 6.84 1.05
C LEU A 142 -3.11 6.48 0.72
N PRO A 143 -3.84 5.83 1.64
CA PRO A 143 -5.26 5.59 1.46
C PRO A 143 -6.03 6.89 1.67
N LEU A 144 -6.78 7.32 0.65
CA LEU A 144 -7.54 8.58 0.70
C LEU A 144 -9.05 8.33 0.85
N ASN A 145 -9.56 7.29 0.20
CA ASN A 145 -10.92 6.78 0.40
C ASN A 145 -10.92 5.26 0.35
N THR A 146 -11.20 4.62 1.50
CA THR A 146 -11.23 3.16 1.64
C THR A 146 -12.55 2.60 1.14
N GLN A 147 -12.58 2.20 -0.12
CA GLN A 147 -13.72 1.59 -0.78
C GLN A 147 -13.25 0.47 -1.72
N GLU A 148 -14.19 -0.18 -2.40
CA GLU A 148 -13.92 -1.14 -3.46
C GLU A 148 -14.85 -0.92 -4.64
N SER A 149 -14.37 -1.24 -5.84
CA SER A 149 -15.12 -1.04 -7.07
C SER A 149 -14.55 -1.89 -8.21
N TYR A 150 -15.30 -1.93 -9.30
CA TYR A 150 -14.92 -2.60 -10.55
C TYR A 150 -14.95 -1.60 -11.70
N GLY A 151 -14.05 -1.77 -12.66
CA GLY A 151 -14.03 -0.90 -13.83
C GLY A 151 -12.90 -1.23 -14.78
N ARG A 152 -12.80 -0.48 -15.87
CA ARG A 152 -11.69 -0.61 -16.83
C ARG A 152 -10.52 0.24 -16.37
N LEU A 153 -9.33 -0.35 -16.20
CA LEU A 153 -8.15 0.40 -15.78
C LEU A 153 -7.64 1.27 -16.94
N ARG A 154 -7.49 2.58 -16.72
CA ARG A 154 -6.99 3.51 -17.74
C ARG A 154 -5.99 4.49 -17.16
N LEU A 155 -4.88 4.67 -17.87
CA LEU A 155 -3.97 5.79 -17.65
C LEU A 155 -4.50 7.00 -18.41
N ILE A 156 -4.89 8.05 -17.68
CA ILE A 156 -5.52 9.23 -18.25
C ILE A 156 -4.44 10.27 -18.61
N LYS A 157 -4.50 10.77 -19.84
CA LYS A 157 -3.69 11.89 -20.33
C LYS A 157 -4.41 13.22 -20.08
N THR A 158 -3.68 14.34 -20.19
CA THR A 158 -4.17 15.69 -19.83
C THR A 158 -5.46 16.10 -20.54
N ASP A 159 -5.76 15.54 -21.71
CA ASP A 159 -6.88 15.87 -22.59
C ASP A 159 -7.92 14.73 -22.72
N GLU A 160 -7.73 13.61 -22.02
CA GLU A 160 -8.67 12.49 -22.07
C GLU A 160 -9.73 12.58 -20.97
N LEU A 161 -11.00 12.43 -21.35
CA LEU A 161 -12.10 12.31 -20.40
C LEU A 161 -12.38 10.83 -20.08
N PRO A 162 -12.35 10.44 -18.80
CA PRO A 162 -12.71 9.09 -18.40
C PRO A 162 -14.23 8.88 -18.41
N SER A 163 -14.63 7.61 -18.50
CA SER A 163 -16.00 7.15 -18.31
C SER A 163 -16.31 6.89 -16.83
N SER A 164 -17.59 6.93 -16.49
CA SER A 164 -18.11 6.50 -15.17
C SER A 164 -17.78 5.06 -14.78
N ARG A 165 -17.37 4.22 -15.73
CA ARG A 165 -16.92 2.83 -15.49
C ARG A 165 -15.41 2.64 -15.52
N ASP A 166 -14.64 3.72 -15.64
CA ASP A 166 -13.18 3.65 -15.68
C ASP A 166 -12.60 3.76 -14.26
N ILE A 167 -11.59 2.94 -13.96
CA ILE A 167 -10.68 3.14 -12.82
C ILE A 167 -9.46 3.87 -13.38
N VAL A 168 -9.23 5.09 -12.91
CA VAL A 168 -8.31 6.02 -13.55
C VAL A 168 -6.98 6.12 -12.82
N ILE A 169 -5.89 6.12 -13.57
CA ILE A 169 -4.54 6.45 -13.10
C ILE A 169 -4.21 7.85 -13.60
N TYR A 170 -3.96 8.78 -12.69
CA TYR A 170 -3.55 10.14 -12.99
C TYR A 170 -2.09 10.37 -12.63
N LYS A 171 -1.27 10.76 -13.62
CA LYS A 171 0.10 11.23 -13.38
C LYS A 171 0.13 12.61 -12.71
N MET A 172 -0.80 13.47 -13.11
CA MET A 172 -1.01 14.79 -12.55
C MET A 172 -2.47 14.94 -12.12
N LEU A 173 -2.71 15.71 -11.06
CA LEU A 173 -4.06 15.92 -10.57
C LEU A 173 -4.89 16.64 -11.62
N PRO A 174 -6.08 16.11 -11.98
CA PRO A 174 -6.92 16.77 -12.96
C PRO A 174 -7.60 17.99 -12.34
N ASN A 175 -7.81 19.01 -13.17
CA ASN A 175 -8.56 20.21 -12.76
C ASN A 175 -10.03 19.86 -12.47
N GLU A 176 -10.61 18.97 -13.27
CA GLU A 176 -11.97 18.47 -13.11
C GLU A 176 -11.96 16.96 -12.92
N MET A 177 -12.91 16.45 -12.13
CA MET A 177 -13.09 15.02 -11.92
C MET A 177 -14.50 14.61 -12.34
N PRO A 178 -14.67 14.11 -13.58
CA PRO A 178 -15.88 13.40 -13.96
C PRO A 178 -16.12 12.22 -13.03
N ARG A 179 -17.36 11.73 -12.98
CA ARG A 179 -17.66 10.49 -12.25
C ARG A 179 -16.83 9.36 -12.87
N VAL A 180 -16.18 8.58 -12.00
CA VAL A 180 -15.35 7.42 -12.35
C VAL A 180 -15.65 6.27 -11.38
N ALA A 181 -15.12 5.08 -11.66
CA ALA A 181 -15.29 3.90 -10.81
C ALA A 181 -14.20 3.76 -9.75
N GLY A 182 -13.10 4.51 -9.84
CA GLY A 182 -12.02 4.51 -8.85
C GLY A 182 -10.85 5.38 -9.29
N VAL A 183 -10.02 5.82 -8.35
CA VAL A 183 -8.94 6.78 -8.58
C VAL A 183 -7.62 6.26 -8.01
N ILE A 184 -6.57 6.35 -8.83
CA ILE A 184 -5.17 6.12 -8.46
C ILE A 184 -4.40 7.38 -8.86
N THR A 185 -3.71 8.02 -7.92
CA THR A 185 -2.87 9.20 -8.21
C THR A 185 -1.40 8.90 -8.00
N ALA A 186 -0.55 9.39 -8.91
CA ALA A 186 0.91 9.30 -8.80
C ALA A 186 1.54 10.51 -8.07
N MET A 187 0.72 11.49 -7.66
CA MET A 187 1.13 12.63 -6.84
C MET A 187 0.38 12.65 -5.52
N ARG A 188 1.08 12.96 -4.44
CA ARG A 188 0.50 12.99 -3.09
C ARG A 188 -0.61 14.04 -3.03
N GLN A 189 -1.74 13.65 -2.47
CA GLN A 189 -2.88 14.52 -2.23
C GLN A 189 -3.07 14.75 -0.74
N THR A 190 -3.75 15.85 -0.39
CA THR A 190 -4.32 16.01 0.95
C THR A 190 -5.66 15.28 1.04
N PRO A 191 -6.07 14.80 2.24
CA PRO A 191 -7.37 14.16 2.44
C PRO A 191 -8.57 15.03 2.03
N LEU A 192 -8.44 16.36 2.10
CA LEU A 192 -9.49 17.32 1.73
C LEU A 192 -9.39 17.84 0.29
N SER A 193 -8.55 17.23 -0.55
CA SER A 193 -8.48 17.60 -1.98
C SER A 193 -9.84 17.40 -2.67
N HIS A 194 -10.15 18.24 -3.67
CA HIS A 194 -11.41 18.17 -4.42
C HIS A 194 -11.63 16.79 -5.04
N VAL A 195 -10.56 16.19 -5.55
CA VAL A 195 -10.51 14.81 -6.04
C VAL A 195 -10.98 13.81 -4.98
N ASN A 196 -10.44 13.88 -3.76
CA ASN A 196 -10.81 12.93 -2.73
C ASN A 196 -12.24 13.13 -2.23
N LEU A 197 -12.66 14.39 -2.05
CA LEU A 197 -14.04 14.71 -1.67
C LEU A 197 -15.02 14.18 -2.72
N ARG A 198 -14.68 14.27 -4.00
CA ARG A 198 -15.48 13.69 -5.07
C ARG A 198 -15.52 12.16 -5.02
N ALA A 199 -14.39 11.50 -4.80
CA ALA A 199 -14.33 10.05 -4.63
C ALA A 199 -15.16 9.56 -3.44
N ILE A 200 -15.19 10.32 -2.33
CA ILE A 200 -16.06 10.06 -1.16
C ILE A 200 -17.53 10.18 -1.57
N GLN A 201 -17.92 11.26 -2.23
CA GLN A 201 -19.31 11.48 -2.69
C GLN A 201 -19.78 10.36 -3.63
N ASP A 202 -18.93 9.95 -4.57
CA ASP A 202 -19.23 8.89 -5.54
C ASP A 202 -19.06 7.48 -4.95
N SER A 203 -18.61 7.36 -3.69
CA SER A 203 -18.37 6.09 -2.99
C SER A 203 -17.39 5.15 -3.70
N VAL A 204 -16.31 5.70 -4.27
CA VAL A 204 -15.32 4.95 -5.05
C VAL A 204 -13.93 4.95 -4.40
N PRO A 205 -13.12 3.88 -4.58
CA PRO A 205 -11.77 3.79 -4.01
C PRO A 205 -10.87 4.91 -4.52
N ASN A 206 -10.10 5.52 -3.61
CA ASN A 206 -9.08 6.51 -3.94
C ASN A 206 -7.81 6.30 -3.11
N ALA A 207 -6.66 6.26 -3.77
CA ALA A 207 -5.36 6.25 -3.11
C ALA A 207 -4.28 6.93 -3.95
N PHE A 208 -3.31 7.49 -3.26
CA PHE A 208 -2.03 7.84 -3.85
C PHE A 208 -1.11 6.61 -3.84
N ILE A 209 -0.48 6.33 -4.97
CA ILE A 209 0.45 5.22 -5.19
C ILE A 209 1.65 5.76 -5.98
N THR A 210 2.83 5.76 -5.36
CA THR A 210 4.06 6.23 -6.01
C THR A 210 4.41 5.36 -7.20
N GLY A 211 4.73 5.99 -8.33
CA GLY A 211 5.15 5.28 -9.55
C GLY A 211 4.06 4.38 -10.15
N ALA A 212 2.78 4.63 -9.84
CA ALA A 212 1.68 3.77 -10.30
C ALA A 212 1.63 3.62 -11.83
N ALA A 213 1.99 4.68 -12.55
CA ALA A 213 1.96 4.69 -14.00
C ALA A 213 3.19 4.02 -14.65
N GLU A 214 4.21 3.67 -13.86
CA GLU A 214 5.44 3.01 -14.28
C GLU A 214 5.56 1.59 -13.71
N ASN A 215 4.77 1.25 -12.69
CA ASN A 215 4.75 -0.07 -12.07
C ASN A 215 4.23 -1.13 -13.06
N LYS A 216 5.04 -2.15 -13.36
CA LYS A 216 4.68 -3.24 -14.29
C LYS A 216 3.46 -4.06 -13.85
N GLU A 217 3.29 -4.28 -12.56
CA GLU A 217 2.13 -5.02 -12.02
C GLU A 217 0.83 -4.27 -12.33
N ILE A 218 0.83 -2.94 -12.20
CA ILE A 218 -0.32 -2.07 -12.52
C ILE A 218 -0.48 -1.89 -14.03
N THR A 219 0.61 -1.55 -14.73
CA THR A 219 0.56 -1.20 -16.15
C THR A 219 0.19 -2.39 -17.04
N SER A 220 0.49 -3.63 -16.61
CA SER A 220 0.04 -4.85 -17.29
C SER A 220 -1.49 -5.05 -17.29
N LEU A 221 -2.21 -4.35 -16.41
CA LEU A 221 -3.67 -4.38 -16.31
C LEU A 221 -4.35 -3.24 -17.07
N ILE A 222 -3.59 -2.29 -17.63
CA ILE A 222 -4.17 -1.16 -18.37
C ILE A 222 -4.96 -1.68 -19.56
N GLY A 223 -6.18 -1.13 -19.72
CA GLY A 223 -7.12 -1.52 -20.77
C GLY A 223 -7.99 -2.73 -20.43
N LYS A 224 -7.70 -3.45 -19.34
CA LYS A 224 -8.48 -4.60 -18.86
C LYS A 224 -9.52 -4.17 -17.83
N PHE A 225 -10.49 -5.06 -17.58
CA PHE A 225 -11.36 -4.94 -16.40
C PHE A 225 -10.60 -5.37 -15.15
N VAL A 226 -10.77 -4.58 -14.09
CA VAL A 226 -10.10 -4.80 -12.82
C VAL A 226 -11.05 -4.65 -11.66
N TYR A 227 -10.76 -5.38 -10.60
CA TYR A 227 -11.23 -5.10 -9.26
C TYR A 227 -10.19 -4.25 -8.56
N TYR A 228 -10.63 -3.15 -7.94
CA TYR A 228 -9.77 -2.26 -7.18
C TYR A 228 -10.35 -2.02 -5.79
N LYS A 229 -9.55 -2.25 -4.76
CA LYS A 229 -9.90 -2.01 -3.36
C LYS A 229 -8.80 -1.22 -2.68
N VAL A 230 -9.19 -0.21 -1.92
CA VAL A 230 -8.32 0.55 -1.03
C VAL A 230 -8.67 0.23 0.41
N THR A 231 -7.65 -0.07 1.20
CA THR A 231 -7.75 -0.31 2.64
C THR A 231 -6.80 0.63 3.38
N THR A 232 -6.93 0.73 4.70
CA THR A 232 -6.01 1.51 5.54
C THR A 232 -4.55 1.07 5.39
N ASN A 233 -4.32 -0.20 5.06
CA ASN A 233 -2.99 -0.82 5.07
C ASN A 233 -2.50 -1.25 3.68
N GLY A 234 -3.10 -0.73 2.61
CA GLY A 234 -2.69 -1.06 1.24
C GLY A 234 -3.86 -1.09 0.27
N TYR A 235 -3.61 -1.61 -0.92
CA TYR A 235 -4.62 -1.77 -1.96
C TYR A 235 -4.54 -3.17 -2.58
N GLU A 236 -5.64 -3.58 -3.20
CA GLU A 236 -5.72 -4.76 -4.06
C GLU A 236 -6.11 -4.28 -5.46
N LEU A 237 -5.35 -4.72 -6.46
CA LEU A 237 -5.63 -4.49 -7.86
C LEU A 237 -5.40 -5.81 -8.60
N ARG A 238 -6.45 -6.33 -9.23
CA ARG A 238 -6.40 -7.58 -9.99
C ARG A 238 -7.29 -7.50 -11.21
N GLU A 239 -7.00 -8.33 -12.20
CA GLU A 239 -7.91 -8.55 -13.32
C GLU A 239 -9.27 -9.09 -12.82
N ALA A 240 -10.34 -8.63 -13.45
CA ALA A 240 -11.72 -9.04 -13.16
C ALA A 240 -12.41 -9.48 -14.45
N SER A 241 -13.36 -10.39 -14.31
CA SER A 241 -14.23 -10.81 -15.40
C SER A 241 -15.26 -9.74 -15.76
N ALA A 242 -15.78 -9.78 -16.99
CA ALA A 242 -16.87 -8.91 -17.41
C ALA A 242 -18.12 -9.10 -16.52
N ASP A 243 -18.42 -10.35 -16.14
CA ASP A 243 -19.56 -10.68 -15.28
C ASP A 243 -19.47 -10.03 -13.88
N GLU A 244 -18.26 -10.01 -13.28
CA GLU A 244 -18.04 -9.30 -12.01
C GLU A 244 -18.33 -7.80 -12.15
N VAL A 245 -17.84 -7.19 -13.24
CA VAL A 245 -18.01 -5.77 -13.52
C VAL A 245 -19.49 -5.44 -13.74
N ASP A 246 -20.19 -6.22 -14.57
CA ASP A 246 -21.60 -6.00 -14.87
C ASP A 246 -22.49 -6.22 -13.64
N LYS A 247 -22.20 -7.23 -12.83
CA LYS A 247 -22.91 -7.46 -11.56
C LYS A 247 -22.73 -6.27 -10.60
N HIS A 248 -21.53 -5.72 -10.50
CA HIS A 248 -21.27 -4.53 -9.67
C HIS A 248 -22.08 -3.32 -10.16
N PHE A 249 -22.02 -3.00 -11.45
CA PHE A 249 -22.75 -1.85 -12.01
C PHE A 249 -24.27 -2.03 -12.00
N ALA A 250 -24.76 -3.26 -12.11
CA ALA A 250 -26.18 -3.56 -11.94
C ALA A 250 -26.65 -3.32 -10.50
N ALA A 251 -25.84 -3.70 -9.50
CA ALA A 251 -26.17 -3.55 -8.08
C ALA A 251 -26.25 -2.08 -7.62
N ILE A 252 -25.43 -1.19 -8.17
CA ILE A 252 -25.43 0.23 -7.81
C ILE A 252 -26.43 1.06 -8.64
N ARG A 253 -27.11 0.45 -9.61
CA ARG A 253 -28.10 1.15 -10.43
C ARG A 253 -29.33 1.47 -9.59
N PRO A 254 -29.87 2.71 -9.63
CA PRO A 254 -31.12 3.02 -8.94
C PRO A 254 -32.24 2.07 -9.40
N ALA A 255 -32.92 1.43 -8.43
CA ALA A 255 -34.00 0.49 -8.71
C ALA A 255 -35.22 1.16 -9.36
N LYS A 256 -35.43 2.45 -9.10
CA LYS A 256 -36.47 3.27 -9.70
C LYS A 256 -35.86 4.18 -10.74
N VAL A 257 -36.44 4.20 -11.93
CA VAL A 257 -36.11 5.19 -12.96
C VAL A 257 -36.39 6.57 -12.38
N GLN A 258 -35.37 7.43 -12.41
CA GLN A 258 -35.53 8.83 -12.07
C GLN A 258 -35.76 9.60 -13.37
N THR A 259 -36.85 10.36 -13.41
CA THR A 259 -37.11 11.32 -14.48
C THR A 259 -37.19 12.68 -13.81
N PRO A 260 -36.23 13.59 -14.06
CA PRO A 260 -36.36 14.95 -13.55
C PRO A 260 -37.67 15.53 -14.07
N LYS A 261 -38.45 16.13 -13.18
CA LYS A 261 -39.68 16.80 -13.59
C LYS A 261 -39.27 17.96 -14.49
N ARG A 262 -39.85 18.02 -15.68
CA ARG A 262 -39.65 19.15 -16.59
C ARG A 262 -40.70 20.18 -16.27
N ASP A 263 -40.29 21.34 -15.77
CA ASP A 263 -41.17 22.49 -15.76
C ASP A 263 -41.24 23.10 -17.17
N LEU A 264 -42.34 22.83 -17.88
CA LEU A 264 -42.62 23.38 -19.20
C LEU A 264 -43.49 24.66 -19.13
N SER A 265 -43.77 25.16 -17.92
CA SER A 265 -44.53 26.40 -17.72
C SER A 265 -43.71 27.64 -18.05
N VAL A 266 -42.38 27.57 -17.89
CA VAL A 266 -41.46 28.64 -18.26
C VAL A 266 -41.27 28.66 -19.77
N LYS A 267 -41.83 29.67 -20.43
CA LYS A 267 -41.80 29.82 -21.90
C LYS A 267 -40.95 30.99 -22.39
N GLU A 268 -40.41 31.77 -21.46
CA GLU A 268 -39.62 32.97 -21.74
C GLU A 268 -38.22 32.84 -21.13
N ILE A 269 -37.20 33.24 -21.88
CA ILE A 269 -35.82 33.27 -21.40
C ILE A 269 -35.69 34.42 -20.40
N LYS A 270 -35.46 34.09 -19.11
CA LYS A 270 -35.17 35.10 -18.08
C LYS A 270 -33.67 35.45 -18.10
N PRO A 271 -33.31 36.72 -17.84
CA PRO A 271 -31.92 37.08 -17.58
C PRO A 271 -31.42 36.44 -16.27
N LEU A 272 -30.12 36.12 -16.21
CA LEU A 272 -29.52 35.28 -15.14
C LEU A 272 -29.68 35.88 -13.73
N ASP A 273 -29.73 37.21 -13.61
CA ASP A 273 -29.94 37.95 -12.36
C ASP A 273 -31.39 37.85 -11.83
N LYS A 274 -32.31 37.29 -12.63
CA LYS A 274 -33.72 37.03 -12.28
C LYS A 274 -34.02 35.56 -12.07
N ILE A 275 -33.00 34.70 -12.02
CA ILE A 275 -33.09 33.26 -11.76
C ILE A 275 -32.50 32.99 -10.37
N GLY A 276 -33.26 32.28 -9.53
CA GLY A 276 -32.87 31.89 -8.17
C GLY A 276 -32.84 30.38 -7.98
N PHE A 277 -32.53 29.95 -6.75
CA PHE A 277 -32.48 28.52 -6.39
C PHE A 277 -33.85 27.83 -6.54
N GLU A 278 -34.94 28.57 -6.33
CA GLU A 278 -36.32 28.09 -6.49
C GLU A 278 -36.68 27.77 -7.96
N ASP A 279 -35.95 28.33 -8.93
CA ASP A 279 -36.14 28.03 -10.35
C ASP A 279 -35.41 26.72 -10.79
N SER A 280 -34.75 26.00 -9.88
CA SER A 280 -33.98 24.78 -10.17
C SER A 280 -34.73 23.45 -9.96
N ALA A 281 -36.01 23.51 -9.56
CA ALA A 281 -36.83 22.37 -9.14
C ALA A 281 -37.75 21.80 -10.22
#